data_AF-H0F2D1-F1
#
_entry.id   AF-H0F2D1-F1
#
_cell.length_a   1.000
_cell.length_b   1.000
_cell.length_c   1.000
_cell.angle_alpha   90.00
_cell.angle_beta   90.00
_cell.angle_gamma   90.00
#
_symmetry.space_group_name_H-M   'P 1'
#
loop_
_entity.id
_entity.type
_entity.pdbx_description
1 polymer ?
#
loop_
_entity_poly.entity_id
_entity_poly.type
_entity_poly.pdbx_seq_one_letter_code
_entity_poly.pdbx_strand_id
1 'polypeptide(L)'
;MLNSDSKTYHRVARTIDDFMRVDYTGVGLIGNLYEALQSRQPGYACMGAAERLHKAAQESTGPILIATGFPEGGGAPETDGPIGAALMARAFFLGLRRETVIVIDEDWEDMMIATCRGAGLAPMPFPEDGVIKPFDFLRPVYIKTVPKDDRGAHAICDALVTVTRPCAAIAIERPGRNAKGLYHGLGGRPLDGLVANLDYLFEKVKAAAIPFIGIGDGGNELGMGVIAEDLPRFSPKAADTGTPGRGGVAAVTAADWLVVSNISNFGATGVVAALSALLENPVVFHEPELETRSTELCVASGGVDGMFMAPEPAHDGIAMQEYAGMVRALRGSVMRALGHSINWQGHQGDWRQLK
;
A
#
# COMPACT_ATOMS: atom_id res chain seq x y z
N MET A 1 12.80 -4.62 -19.67
CA MET A 1 11.70 -5.06 -18.81
C MET A 1 11.87 -6.54 -18.58
N LEU A 2 11.78 -6.97 -17.32
CA LEU A 2 12.03 -8.35 -16.94
C LEU A 2 11.00 -9.28 -17.60
N ASN A 3 11.48 -10.27 -18.36
CA ASN A 3 10.62 -11.20 -19.11
C ASN A 3 9.95 -12.21 -18.16
N SER A 4 8.61 -12.27 -18.17
CA SER A 4 7.78 -13.17 -17.36
C SER A 4 8.10 -14.66 -17.52
N ASP A 5 8.61 -15.07 -18.69
CA ASP A 5 8.95 -16.47 -18.97
C ASP A 5 10.37 -16.85 -18.47
N SER A 6 11.12 -15.88 -17.93
CA SER A 6 12.50 -16.10 -17.51
C SER A 6 12.59 -16.70 -16.10
N LYS A 7 13.59 -17.58 -15.89
CA LYS A 7 13.94 -18.07 -14.53
C LYS A 7 14.22 -16.91 -13.57
N THR A 8 14.82 -15.83 -14.06
CA THR A 8 15.13 -14.62 -13.28
C THR A 8 13.87 -13.96 -12.77
N TYR A 9 12.84 -13.79 -13.61
CA TYR A 9 11.54 -13.26 -13.21
C TYR A 9 10.94 -14.06 -12.05
N HIS A 10 10.81 -15.37 -12.21
CA HIS A 10 10.24 -16.22 -11.17
C HIS A 10 11.05 -16.20 -9.87
N ARG A 11 12.38 -16.12 -9.96
CA ARG A 11 13.24 -16.01 -8.78
C ARG A 11 13.04 -14.69 -8.06
N VAL A 12 13.04 -13.57 -8.78
CA VAL A 12 12.88 -12.24 -8.19
C VAL A 12 11.49 -12.08 -7.57
N ALA A 13 10.44 -12.41 -8.33
CA ALA A 13 9.06 -12.30 -7.87
C ALA A 13 8.80 -13.18 -6.63
N ARG A 14 9.29 -14.43 -6.64
CA ARG A 14 9.23 -15.30 -5.46
C ARG A 14 10.00 -14.73 -4.27
N THR A 15 11.21 -14.20 -4.50
CA THR A 15 12.02 -13.61 -3.42
C THR A 15 11.25 -12.47 -2.73
N ILE A 16 10.58 -11.61 -3.50
CA ILE A 16 9.82 -10.48 -2.94
C ILE A 16 8.65 -11.00 -2.09
N ASP A 17 7.82 -11.89 -2.64
CA ASP A 17 6.66 -12.43 -1.90
C ASP A 17 7.08 -13.29 -0.69
N ASP A 18 8.23 -13.98 -0.76
CA ASP A 18 8.80 -14.69 0.38
C ASP A 18 9.11 -13.75 1.55
N PHE A 19 9.51 -12.49 1.29
CA PHE A 19 9.67 -11.48 2.34
C PHE A 19 8.31 -11.02 2.88
N MET A 20 7.30 -10.83 2.02
CA MET A 20 5.97 -10.35 2.45
C MET A 20 5.28 -11.32 3.42
N ARG A 21 5.59 -12.62 3.30
CA ARG A 21 4.97 -13.69 4.10
C ARG A 21 5.73 -14.08 5.38
N VAL A 22 6.87 -13.46 5.66
CA VAL A 22 7.55 -13.67 6.95
C VAL A 22 6.73 -12.99 8.04
N ASP A 23 6.48 -13.71 9.12
CA ASP A 23 5.81 -13.16 10.31
C ASP A 23 6.83 -12.43 11.18
N TYR A 24 7.11 -11.18 10.85
CA TYR A 24 8.02 -10.32 11.60
C TYR A 24 7.42 -9.90 12.95
N THR A 25 6.10 -9.72 13.00
CA THR A 25 5.36 -9.33 14.22
C THR A 25 5.18 -10.48 15.21
N GLY A 26 5.32 -11.73 14.78
CA GLY A 26 5.12 -12.93 15.60
C GLY A 26 3.66 -13.24 15.94
N VAL A 27 2.69 -12.69 15.19
CA VAL A 27 1.25 -12.84 15.43
C VAL A 27 0.70 -14.17 14.89
N GLY A 28 1.33 -14.73 13.85
CA GLY A 28 0.96 -15.99 13.22
C GLY A 28 -0.18 -15.89 12.18
N LEU A 29 -0.60 -14.68 11.80
CA LEU A 29 -1.72 -14.47 10.88
C LEU A 29 -1.32 -14.52 9.39
N ILE A 30 -0.16 -13.96 9.04
CA ILE A 30 0.24 -13.73 7.65
C ILE A 30 0.27 -15.01 6.79
N GLY A 31 0.68 -16.15 7.38
CA GLY A 31 0.68 -17.44 6.68
C GLY A 31 -0.72 -17.83 6.20
N ASN A 32 -1.73 -17.68 7.06
CA ASN A 32 -3.12 -18.00 6.73
C ASN A 32 -3.69 -17.06 5.67
N LEU A 33 -3.41 -15.76 5.78
CA LEU A 33 -3.85 -14.77 4.78
C LEU A 33 -3.22 -15.05 3.42
N TYR A 34 -1.93 -15.39 3.38
CA TYR A 34 -1.24 -15.71 2.14
C TYR A 34 -1.76 -17.01 1.51
N GLU A 35 -2.07 -18.04 2.30
CA GLU A 35 -2.70 -19.27 1.81
C GLU A 35 -4.09 -18.99 1.23
N ALA A 36 -4.92 -18.20 1.94
CA ALA A 36 -6.21 -17.77 1.44
C ALA A 36 -6.08 -16.99 0.12
N LEU A 37 -5.13 -16.04 0.06
CA LEU A 37 -4.82 -15.28 -1.15
C LEU A 37 -4.47 -16.20 -2.31
N GLN A 38 -3.53 -17.13 -2.14
CA GLN A 38 -3.09 -18.02 -3.23
C GLN A 38 -4.21 -18.95 -3.73
N SER A 39 -5.20 -19.27 -2.89
CA SER A 39 -6.37 -20.05 -3.31
C SER A 39 -7.32 -19.27 -4.24
N ARG A 40 -7.40 -17.94 -4.08
CA ARG A 40 -8.29 -17.04 -4.84
C ARG A 40 -7.58 -16.34 -6.00
N GLN A 41 -6.31 -16.02 -5.81
CA GLN A 41 -5.43 -15.26 -6.69
C GLN A 41 -4.04 -15.94 -6.71
N PRO A 42 -3.88 -17.05 -7.45
CA PRO A 42 -2.60 -17.72 -7.56
C PRO A 42 -1.58 -16.85 -8.32
N GLY A 43 -0.32 -16.89 -7.89
CA GLY A 43 0.79 -16.17 -8.53
C GLY A 43 1.50 -15.22 -7.58
N TYR A 44 2.38 -14.39 -8.13
CA TYR A 44 3.18 -13.47 -7.33
C TYR A 44 2.44 -12.16 -7.09
N ALA A 45 2.03 -11.90 -5.85
CA ALA A 45 1.19 -10.77 -5.49
C ALA A 45 1.88 -9.43 -5.82
N CYS A 46 3.13 -9.23 -5.39
CA CYS A 46 3.80 -7.95 -5.62
C CYS A 46 4.12 -7.71 -7.11
N MET A 47 4.56 -8.76 -7.82
CA MET A 47 4.88 -8.65 -9.24
C MET A 47 3.63 -8.43 -10.10
N GLY A 48 2.55 -9.16 -9.81
CA GLY A 48 1.29 -8.97 -10.53
C GLY A 48 0.66 -7.59 -10.28
N ALA A 49 0.89 -6.97 -9.13
CA ALA A 49 0.51 -5.58 -8.86
C ALA A 49 1.35 -4.61 -9.70
N ALA A 50 2.68 -4.78 -9.71
CA ALA A 50 3.60 -3.95 -10.49
C ALA A 50 3.30 -3.99 -12.00
N GLU A 51 2.99 -5.17 -12.55
CA GLU A 51 2.62 -5.35 -13.97
C GLU A 51 1.33 -4.60 -14.32
N ARG A 52 0.31 -4.67 -13.46
CA ARG A 52 -0.97 -3.95 -13.64
C ARG A 52 -0.77 -2.44 -13.60
N LEU A 53 0.01 -1.95 -12.64
CA LEU A 53 0.34 -0.52 -12.52
C LEU A 53 1.12 -0.03 -13.73
N HIS A 54 2.11 -0.81 -14.19
CA HIS A 54 2.87 -0.48 -15.36
C HIS A 54 1.98 -0.42 -16.61
N LYS A 55 1.13 -1.44 -16.82
CA LYS A 55 0.17 -1.48 -17.93
C LYS A 55 -0.78 -0.29 -17.90
N ALA A 56 -1.40 -0.01 -16.75
CA ALA A 56 -2.32 1.11 -16.56
C ALA A 56 -1.67 2.45 -16.92
N ALA A 57 -0.43 2.66 -16.48
CA ALA A 57 0.33 3.86 -16.82
C ALA A 57 0.68 3.99 -18.31
N GLN A 58 0.76 2.88 -19.06
CA GLN A 58 0.93 2.92 -20.53
C GLN A 58 -0.38 3.26 -21.25
N GLU A 59 -1.51 2.77 -20.73
CA GLU A 59 -2.83 2.91 -21.37
C GLU A 59 -3.50 4.25 -21.07
N SER A 60 -3.11 4.93 -19.98
CA SER A 60 -3.66 6.22 -19.59
C SER A 60 -2.59 7.17 -19.04
N THR A 61 -2.76 8.47 -19.32
CA THR A 61 -1.90 9.55 -18.79
C THR A 61 -2.39 10.10 -17.44
N GLY A 62 -3.51 9.60 -16.93
CA GLY A 62 -4.03 10.03 -15.63
C GLY A 62 -3.09 9.72 -14.47
N PRO A 63 -3.20 10.42 -13.34
CA PRO A 63 -2.42 10.12 -12.14
C PRO A 63 -2.81 8.75 -11.57
N ILE A 64 -2.05 8.26 -10.59
CA ILE A 64 -2.44 7.10 -9.78
C ILE A 64 -3.07 7.61 -8.48
N LEU A 65 -4.23 7.09 -8.09
CA LEU A 65 -4.80 7.36 -6.76
C LEU A 65 -4.25 6.37 -5.73
N ILE A 66 -3.96 6.86 -4.52
CA ILE A 66 -3.68 6.01 -3.37
C ILE A 66 -4.56 6.46 -2.21
N ALA A 67 -5.51 5.64 -1.77
CA ALA A 67 -6.26 5.84 -0.55
C ALA A 67 -5.58 5.12 0.61
N THR A 68 -5.40 5.80 1.73
CA THR A 68 -4.70 5.23 2.89
C THR A 68 -5.14 5.86 4.21
N GLY A 69 -4.70 5.27 5.30
CA GLY A 69 -4.88 5.76 6.66
C GLY A 69 -5.92 4.95 7.42
N PHE A 70 -5.53 4.59 8.64
CA PHE A 70 -6.33 3.83 9.59
C PHE A 70 -6.38 4.58 10.94
N PRO A 71 -7.55 4.71 11.59
CA PRO A 71 -7.67 5.45 12.84
C PRO A 71 -7.35 4.61 14.08
N GLU A 72 -6.32 5.00 14.81
CA GLU A 72 -5.97 4.46 16.12
C GLU A 72 -6.27 5.40 17.28
N GLY A 73 -6.36 4.83 18.49
CA GLY A 73 -6.29 5.59 19.75
C GLY A 73 -7.17 6.85 19.84
N GLY A 74 -8.45 6.77 19.46
CA GLY A 74 -9.37 7.93 19.48
C GLY A 74 -9.43 8.73 18.18
N GLY A 75 -8.81 8.25 17.08
CA GLY A 75 -8.90 8.84 15.74
C GLY A 75 -7.58 9.37 15.19
N ALA A 76 -6.46 9.16 15.88
CA ALA A 76 -5.13 9.47 15.38
C ALA A 76 -4.82 8.59 14.16
N PRO A 77 -4.13 9.10 13.12
CA PRO A 77 -3.71 8.28 12.00
C PRO A 77 -2.59 7.34 12.44
N GLU A 78 -2.67 6.08 12.09
CA GLU A 78 -1.54 5.19 12.30
C GLU A 78 -0.40 5.39 11.28
N THR A 79 0.77 4.83 11.56
CA THR A 79 1.93 4.86 10.67
C THR A 79 1.84 3.83 9.55
N ASP A 80 1.12 2.73 9.71
CA ASP A 80 0.93 1.76 8.64
C ASP A 80 -0.06 2.27 7.56
N GLY A 81 0.35 2.16 6.29
CA GLY A 81 -0.33 2.78 5.14
C GLY A 81 0.31 4.06 4.60
N PRO A 82 0.29 5.20 5.32
CA PRO A 82 0.75 6.50 4.81
C PRO A 82 2.20 6.50 4.30
N ILE A 83 3.11 5.80 4.98
CA ILE A 83 4.51 5.73 4.56
C ILE A 83 4.65 4.96 3.24
N GLY A 84 3.96 3.84 3.11
CA GLY A 84 3.88 3.04 1.89
C GLY A 84 3.29 3.84 0.73
N ALA A 85 2.22 4.59 0.97
CA ALA A 85 1.62 5.49 -0.02
C ALA A 85 2.62 6.54 -0.53
N ALA A 86 3.37 7.18 0.36
CA ALA A 86 4.39 8.16 -0.02
C ALA A 86 5.55 7.53 -0.82
N LEU A 87 6.02 6.35 -0.42
CA LEU A 87 7.12 5.67 -1.11
C LEU A 87 6.69 5.10 -2.47
N MET A 88 5.45 4.63 -2.59
CA MET A 88 4.86 4.25 -3.88
C MET A 88 4.70 5.46 -4.80
N ALA A 89 4.21 6.60 -4.30
CA ALA A 89 4.13 7.84 -5.09
C ALA A 89 5.49 8.25 -5.67
N ARG A 90 6.56 8.15 -4.86
CA ARG A 90 7.93 8.35 -5.33
C ARG A 90 8.33 7.34 -6.40
N ALA A 91 8.04 6.06 -6.19
CA ALA A 91 8.36 5.00 -7.15
C ALA A 91 7.63 5.19 -8.49
N PHE A 92 6.37 5.62 -8.47
CA PHE A 92 5.58 5.90 -9.68
C PHE A 92 6.12 7.10 -10.46
N PHE A 93 6.51 8.17 -9.77
CA PHE A 93 7.16 9.29 -10.43
C PHE A 93 8.46 8.86 -11.14
N LEU A 94 9.30 8.07 -10.46
CA LEU A 94 10.61 7.67 -10.98
C LEU A 94 10.55 6.58 -12.04
N GLY A 95 9.66 5.60 -11.87
CA GLY A 95 9.58 4.41 -12.71
C GLY A 95 8.52 4.50 -13.81
N LEU A 96 7.39 5.12 -13.53
CA LEU A 96 6.24 5.17 -14.45
C LEU A 96 6.01 6.55 -15.08
N ARG A 97 6.69 7.60 -14.59
CA ARG A 97 6.45 8.99 -15.02
C ARG A 97 4.98 9.38 -14.87
N ARG A 98 4.42 9.03 -13.70
CA ARG A 98 3.04 9.35 -13.32
C ARG A 98 3.02 10.05 -11.98
N GLU A 99 2.22 11.11 -11.89
CA GLU A 99 1.88 11.79 -10.66
C GLU A 99 0.96 10.93 -9.80
N THR A 100 0.94 11.23 -8.51
CA THR A 100 0.07 10.57 -7.54
C THR A 100 -0.80 11.57 -6.81
N VAL A 101 -2.07 11.19 -6.61
CA VAL A 101 -2.97 11.83 -5.67
C VAL A 101 -3.19 10.88 -4.50
N ILE A 102 -2.75 11.27 -3.31
CA ILE A 102 -3.02 10.55 -2.07
C ILE A 102 -4.34 11.05 -1.51
N VAL A 103 -5.28 10.14 -1.29
CA VAL A 103 -6.62 10.40 -0.78
C VAL A 103 -6.65 9.99 0.69
N ILE A 104 -6.97 10.92 1.57
CA ILE A 104 -6.91 10.71 3.02
C ILE A 104 -8.05 11.44 3.73
N ASP A 105 -8.38 11.05 4.95
CA ASP A 105 -9.38 11.73 5.78
C ASP A 105 -8.95 13.16 6.11
N GLU A 106 -9.93 14.06 6.27
CA GLU A 106 -9.72 15.50 6.46
C GLU A 106 -8.83 15.89 7.64
N ASP A 107 -8.77 15.06 8.68
CA ASP A 107 -8.00 15.34 9.89
C ASP A 107 -6.50 15.03 9.76
N TRP A 108 -6.06 14.41 8.65
CA TRP A 108 -4.73 13.82 8.52
C TRP A 108 -3.85 14.46 7.44
N GLU A 109 -4.27 15.61 6.90
CA GLU A 109 -3.55 16.29 5.81
C GLU A 109 -2.13 16.67 6.20
N ASP A 110 -1.95 17.31 7.36
CA ASP A 110 -0.63 17.78 7.83
C ASP A 110 0.34 16.61 8.03
N MET A 111 -0.15 15.50 8.60
CA MET A 111 0.61 14.25 8.74
C MET A 111 1.06 13.76 7.36
N MET A 112 0.14 13.67 6.40
CA MET A 112 0.45 13.15 5.06
C MET A 112 1.42 14.07 4.30
N ILE A 113 1.31 15.39 4.44
CA ILE A 113 2.27 16.37 3.88
C ILE A 113 3.67 16.11 4.43
N ALA A 114 3.80 15.93 5.76
CA ALA A 114 5.08 15.68 6.41
C ALA A 114 5.69 14.35 5.97
N THR A 115 4.88 13.28 5.94
CA THR A 115 5.27 11.95 5.45
C THR A 115 5.81 12.01 4.02
N CYS A 116 5.09 12.67 3.11
CA CYS A 116 5.53 12.86 1.72
C CYS A 116 6.88 13.61 1.61
N ARG A 117 7.10 14.65 2.41
CA ARG A 117 8.38 15.38 2.45
C ARG A 117 9.52 14.49 2.92
N GLY A 118 9.25 13.61 3.88
CA GLY A 118 10.22 12.63 4.38
C GLY A 118 10.63 11.63 3.31
N ALA A 119 9.65 11.15 2.53
CA ALA A 119 9.87 10.33 1.33
C ALA A 119 10.54 11.09 0.15
N GLY A 120 10.88 12.38 0.32
CA GLY A 120 11.58 13.16 -0.71
C GLY A 120 10.70 13.56 -1.90
N LEU A 121 9.40 13.70 -1.65
CA LEU A 121 8.42 14.31 -2.56
C LEU A 121 8.21 15.79 -2.23
N ALA A 122 7.59 16.50 -3.17
CA ALA A 122 7.16 17.87 -3.00
C ALA A 122 5.62 17.93 -3.02
N PRO A 123 4.97 18.02 -1.85
CA PRO A 123 3.53 18.23 -1.77
C PRO A 123 3.14 19.52 -2.46
N MET A 124 2.19 19.43 -3.40
CA MET A 124 1.63 20.54 -4.13
C MET A 124 0.15 20.72 -3.74
N PRO A 125 -0.38 21.95 -3.74
CA PRO A 125 -1.81 22.16 -3.59
C PRO A 125 -2.59 21.34 -4.62
N PHE A 126 -3.66 20.68 -4.18
CA PHE A 126 -4.57 20.02 -5.11
C PHE A 126 -5.21 21.08 -6.02
N PRO A 127 -5.17 20.90 -7.36
CA PRO A 127 -5.62 21.94 -8.27
C PRO A 127 -7.15 22.14 -8.19
N GLU A 128 -7.59 23.40 -8.23
CA GLU A 128 -9.02 23.76 -8.16
C GLU A 128 -9.84 23.15 -9.31
N ASP A 129 -9.23 22.99 -10.48
CA ASP A 129 -9.85 22.35 -11.65
C ASP A 129 -9.87 20.82 -11.57
N GLY A 130 -9.25 20.23 -10.53
CA GLY A 130 -9.15 18.78 -10.33
C GLY A 130 -8.23 18.05 -11.32
N VAL A 131 -7.55 18.77 -12.22
CA VAL A 131 -6.71 18.21 -13.27
C VAL A 131 -5.24 18.27 -12.86
N ILE A 132 -4.66 17.09 -12.65
CA ILE A 132 -3.24 16.95 -12.30
C ILE A 132 -2.35 17.26 -13.51
N LYS A 133 -1.35 18.13 -13.30
CA LYS A 133 -0.41 18.57 -14.33
C LYS A 133 1.01 18.11 -13.96
N PRO A 134 1.81 17.64 -14.94
CA PRO A 134 3.17 17.21 -14.69
C PRO A 134 4.12 18.39 -14.45
N PHE A 135 5.19 18.14 -13.71
CA PHE A 135 6.30 19.08 -13.49
C PHE A 135 7.64 18.43 -13.87
N ASP A 136 8.41 19.07 -14.75
CA ASP A 136 9.62 18.48 -15.33
C ASP A 136 10.81 18.32 -14.36
N PHE A 137 10.90 19.17 -13.32
CA PHE A 137 12.07 19.26 -12.43
C PHE A 137 11.74 19.09 -10.94
N LEU A 138 10.55 18.60 -10.64
CA LEU A 138 10.07 18.38 -9.27
C LEU A 138 9.51 16.95 -9.16
N ARG A 139 9.45 16.39 -7.96
CA ARG A 139 8.70 15.15 -7.68
C ARG A 139 7.36 15.52 -7.01
N PRO A 140 6.38 16.06 -7.76
CA PRO A 140 5.13 16.51 -7.18
C PRO A 140 4.34 15.32 -6.62
N VAL A 141 3.65 15.56 -5.52
CA VAL A 141 2.58 14.71 -5.02
C VAL A 141 1.43 15.59 -4.59
N TYR A 142 0.21 15.12 -4.81
CA TYR A 142 -0.99 15.86 -4.45
C TYR A 142 -1.70 15.11 -3.33
N ILE A 143 -2.28 15.84 -2.39
CA ILE A 143 -3.06 15.27 -1.30
C ILE A 143 -4.48 15.79 -1.46
N LYS A 144 -5.46 14.88 -1.40
CA LYS A 144 -6.87 15.23 -1.43
C LYS A 144 -7.53 14.69 -0.17
N THR A 145 -7.92 15.62 0.70
CA THR A 145 -8.72 15.30 1.88
C THR A 145 -10.15 14.95 1.51
N VAL A 146 -10.76 14.05 2.28
CA VAL A 146 -12.16 13.63 2.16
C VAL A 146 -12.83 13.77 3.52
N PRO A 147 -13.97 14.49 3.60
CA PRO A 147 -14.67 14.67 4.86
C PRO A 147 -15.38 13.38 5.26
N LYS A 148 -15.68 13.26 6.56
CA LYS A 148 -16.30 12.04 7.10
C LYS A 148 -17.81 11.96 6.86
N ASP A 149 -18.44 13.03 6.38
CA ASP A 149 -19.84 13.01 5.97
C ASP A 149 -20.02 12.46 4.55
N ASP A 150 -21.02 11.59 4.34
CA ASP A 150 -21.24 10.92 3.06
C ASP A 150 -21.47 11.91 1.90
N ARG A 151 -22.12 13.05 2.14
CA ARG A 151 -22.43 14.01 1.07
C ARG A 151 -21.16 14.66 0.53
N GLY A 152 -20.31 15.16 1.42
CA GLY A 152 -19.01 15.73 1.07
C GLY A 152 -18.08 14.68 0.50
N ALA A 153 -18.03 13.50 1.12
CA ALA A 153 -17.20 12.38 0.68
C ALA A 153 -17.53 11.97 -0.76
N HIS A 154 -18.81 11.69 -1.04
CA HIS A 154 -19.25 11.26 -2.38
C HIS A 154 -18.97 12.29 -3.46
N ALA A 155 -19.18 13.59 -3.18
CA ALA A 155 -18.88 14.64 -4.14
C ALA A 155 -17.40 14.68 -4.54
N ILE A 156 -16.49 14.51 -3.57
CA ILE A 156 -15.05 14.45 -3.83
C ILE A 156 -14.68 13.15 -4.56
N CYS A 157 -15.24 12.01 -4.15
CA CYS A 157 -14.98 10.72 -4.79
C CYS A 157 -15.41 10.71 -6.26
N ASP A 158 -16.60 11.26 -6.55
CA ASP A 158 -17.11 11.39 -7.92
C ASP A 158 -16.19 12.29 -8.76
N ALA A 159 -15.72 13.42 -8.21
CA ALA A 159 -14.79 14.32 -8.89
C ALA A 159 -13.42 13.67 -9.15
N LEU A 160 -12.88 12.91 -8.18
CA LEU A 160 -11.63 12.16 -8.37
C LEU A 160 -11.73 11.18 -9.54
N VAL A 161 -12.85 10.47 -9.70
CA VAL A 161 -13.01 9.51 -10.80
C VAL A 161 -13.31 10.22 -12.13
N THR A 162 -14.20 11.21 -12.14
CA THR A 162 -14.72 11.81 -13.38
C THR A 162 -13.90 12.98 -13.92
N VAL A 163 -13.25 13.75 -13.03
CA VAL A 163 -12.45 14.93 -13.40
C VAL A 163 -10.97 14.58 -13.39
N THR A 164 -10.46 14.05 -12.26
CA THR A 164 -9.04 13.69 -12.13
C THR A 164 -8.66 12.48 -13.00
N ARG A 165 -9.61 11.59 -13.27
CA ARG A 165 -9.51 10.48 -14.24
C ARG A 165 -8.21 9.67 -14.09
N PRO A 166 -8.02 8.99 -12.95
CA PRO A 166 -6.79 8.27 -12.68
C PRO A 166 -6.62 7.06 -13.61
N CYS A 167 -5.36 6.66 -13.83
CA CYS A 167 -5.05 5.46 -14.59
C CYS A 167 -5.17 4.17 -13.74
N ALA A 168 -4.98 4.27 -12.42
CA ALA A 168 -5.14 3.18 -11.46
C ALA A 168 -5.49 3.75 -10.08
N ALA A 169 -6.05 2.92 -9.21
CA ALA A 169 -6.32 3.26 -7.81
C ALA A 169 -5.82 2.16 -6.88
N ILE A 170 -5.29 2.56 -5.73
CA ILE A 170 -4.69 1.67 -4.74
C ILE A 170 -5.28 1.99 -3.37
N ALA A 171 -5.71 0.97 -2.62
CA ALA A 171 -5.99 1.10 -1.19
C ALA A 171 -4.84 0.47 -0.40
N ILE A 172 -4.29 1.18 0.58
CA ILE A 172 -3.20 0.69 1.44
C ILE A 172 -3.60 0.98 2.87
N GLU A 173 -3.77 -0.06 3.68
CA GLU A 173 -4.12 0.09 5.10
C GLU A 173 -5.27 1.08 5.31
N ARG A 174 -6.33 0.86 4.55
CA ARG A 174 -7.54 1.69 4.59
C ARG A 174 -8.66 0.83 5.15
N PRO A 175 -9.39 1.22 6.21
CA PRO A 175 -10.54 0.46 6.67
C PRO A 175 -11.54 0.19 5.54
N GLY A 176 -11.95 -1.07 5.41
CA GLY A 176 -12.99 -1.51 4.48
C GLY A 176 -14.28 -1.86 5.20
N ARG A 177 -15.42 -1.68 4.54
CA ARG A 177 -16.71 -2.04 5.12
C ARG A 177 -16.85 -3.53 5.27
N ASN A 178 -17.43 -3.95 6.38
CA ASN A 178 -17.92 -5.31 6.53
C ASN A 178 -19.25 -5.53 5.77
N ALA A 179 -19.79 -6.75 5.83
CA ALA A 179 -21.04 -7.13 5.16
C ALA A 179 -22.29 -6.33 5.59
N LYS A 180 -22.19 -5.54 6.67
CA LYS A 180 -23.24 -4.64 7.17
C LYS A 180 -22.99 -3.16 6.85
N GLY A 181 -21.95 -2.86 6.08
CA GLY A 181 -21.57 -1.48 5.77
C GLY A 181 -20.88 -0.74 6.92
N LEU A 182 -20.37 -1.46 7.92
CA LEU A 182 -19.74 -0.89 9.11
C LEU A 182 -18.23 -1.10 9.08
N TYR A 183 -17.51 -0.23 9.78
CA TYR A 183 -16.05 -0.28 9.92
C TYR A 183 -15.64 -0.72 11.34
N HIS A 184 -14.59 -1.52 11.40
CA HIS A 184 -14.02 -2.01 12.64
C HIS A 184 -12.50 -2.09 12.52
N GLY A 185 -11.79 -1.81 13.63
CA GLY A 185 -10.40 -2.24 13.75
C GLY A 185 -10.33 -3.77 13.90
N LEU A 186 -9.15 -4.36 13.66
CA LEU A 186 -8.93 -5.81 13.74
C LEU A 186 -9.37 -6.41 15.08
N GLY A 187 -9.24 -5.64 16.17
CA GLY A 187 -9.72 -5.98 17.51
C GLY A 187 -11.26 -6.02 17.67
N GLY A 188 -12.04 -5.67 16.64
CA GLY A 188 -13.50 -5.56 16.68
C GLY A 188 -14.02 -4.23 17.24
N ARG A 189 -13.13 -3.26 17.49
CA ARG A 189 -13.49 -1.91 17.94
C ARG A 189 -14.25 -1.18 16.82
N PRO A 190 -15.46 -0.65 17.07
CA PRO A 190 -16.17 0.17 16.09
C PRO A 190 -15.38 1.44 15.70
N LEU A 191 -15.39 1.78 14.41
CA LEU A 191 -14.76 3.00 13.87
C LEU A 191 -15.77 4.04 13.39
N ASP A 192 -16.99 4.03 13.96
CA ASP A 192 -18.07 4.94 13.55
C ASP A 192 -17.64 6.41 13.67
N GLY A 193 -17.79 7.18 12.58
CA GLY A 193 -17.41 8.60 12.53
C GLY A 193 -15.90 8.87 12.59
N LEU A 194 -15.05 7.84 12.52
CA LEU A 194 -13.60 8.00 12.48
C LEU A 194 -13.03 8.00 11.06
N VAL A 195 -13.77 7.46 10.10
CA VAL A 195 -13.35 7.36 8.71
C VAL A 195 -14.39 7.88 7.72
N ALA A 196 -13.91 8.53 6.67
CA ALA A 196 -14.64 8.80 5.45
C ALA A 196 -14.95 7.51 4.70
N ASN A 197 -16.10 7.49 4.06
CA ASN A 197 -16.58 6.39 3.23
C ASN A 197 -15.77 6.31 1.91
N LEU A 198 -14.58 5.72 1.97
CA LEU A 198 -13.74 5.50 0.79
C LEU A 198 -14.09 4.20 0.06
N ASP A 199 -14.85 3.26 0.62
CA ASP A 199 -15.42 2.16 -0.17
C ASP A 199 -16.20 2.70 -1.38
N TYR A 200 -16.95 3.79 -1.21
CA TYR A 200 -17.64 4.47 -2.31
C TYR A 200 -16.70 4.92 -3.43
N LEU A 201 -15.51 5.45 -3.10
CA LEU A 201 -14.50 5.79 -4.12
C LEU A 201 -14.14 4.57 -4.95
N PHE A 202 -13.92 3.42 -4.29
CA PHE A 202 -13.51 2.20 -4.98
C PHE A 202 -14.65 1.51 -5.73
N GLU A 203 -15.90 1.65 -5.28
CA GLU A 203 -17.08 1.32 -6.09
C GLU A 203 -17.11 2.10 -7.40
N LYS A 204 -16.79 3.42 -7.35
CA LYS A 204 -16.73 4.28 -8.54
C LYS A 204 -15.54 3.99 -9.45
N VAL A 205 -14.37 3.73 -8.87
CA VAL A 205 -13.17 3.26 -9.59
C VAL A 205 -13.50 2.01 -10.40
N LYS A 206 -14.13 1.01 -9.76
CA LYS A 206 -14.53 -0.25 -10.43
C LYS A 206 -15.58 0.00 -11.50
N ALA A 207 -16.60 0.82 -11.22
CA ALA A 207 -17.62 1.18 -12.20
C ALA A 207 -17.05 1.90 -13.44
N ALA A 208 -15.94 2.62 -13.27
CA ALA A 208 -15.20 3.27 -14.35
C ALA A 208 -14.15 2.36 -15.02
N ALA A 209 -14.08 1.08 -14.65
CA ALA A 209 -13.09 0.11 -15.14
C ALA A 209 -11.62 0.54 -14.91
N ILE A 210 -11.38 1.32 -13.85
CA ILE A 210 -10.04 1.73 -13.42
C ILE A 210 -9.47 0.60 -12.56
N PRO A 211 -8.26 0.08 -12.85
CA PRO A 211 -7.65 -0.99 -12.06
C PRO A 211 -7.56 -0.65 -10.57
N PHE A 212 -8.09 -1.53 -9.73
CA PHE A 212 -8.05 -1.42 -8.28
C PHE A 212 -7.10 -2.46 -7.65
N ILE A 213 -6.06 -1.98 -6.97
CA ILE A 213 -5.15 -2.80 -6.16
C ILE A 213 -5.40 -2.55 -4.67
N GLY A 214 -5.54 -3.63 -3.89
CA GLY A 214 -5.59 -3.56 -2.43
C GLY A 214 -4.26 -4.02 -1.82
N ILE A 215 -3.84 -3.38 -0.74
CA ILE A 215 -2.71 -3.80 0.11
C ILE A 215 -3.20 -3.78 1.56
N GLY A 216 -3.11 -4.92 2.23
CA GLY A 216 -3.58 -5.09 3.61
C GLY A 216 -2.83 -6.21 4.32
N ASP A 217 -2.99 -6.29 5.65
CA ASP A 217 -2.29 -7.24 6.51
C ASP A 217 -3.19 -7.95 7.55
N GLY A 218 -4.44 -7.49 7.76
CA GLY A 218 -5.33 -7.97 8.82
C GLY A 218 -6.64 -8.62 8.34
N GLY A 219 -7.18 -8.15 7.22
CA GLY A 219 -8.45 -8.62 6.62
C GLY A 219 -9.61 -7.64 6.79
N ASN A 220 -9.43 -6.54 7.53
CA ASN A 220 -10.42 -5.46 7.70
C ASN A 220 -10.13 -4.27 6.78
N GLU A 221 -9.17 -4.42 5.86
CA GLU A 221 -8.76 -3.37 4.95
C GLU A 221 -9.52 -3.46 3.61
N LEU A 222 -9.76 -2.30 3.01
CA LEU A 222 -10.35 -2.12 1.71
C LEU A 222 -9.53 -2.85 0.64
N GLY A 223 -10.16 -3.79 -0.05
CA GLY A 223 -9.52 -4.69 -1.01
C GLY A 223 -9.47 -6.14 -0.53
N MET A 224 -9.49 -6.38 0.80
CA MET A 224 -9.47 -7.72 1.39
C MET A 224 -10.73 -8.56 1.09
N GLY A 225 -11.74 -7.96 0.46
CA GLY A 225 -12.92 -8.67 -0.06
C GLY A 225 -12.59 -9.87 -0.96
N VAL A 226 -11.38 -9.92 -1.55
CA VAL A 226 -10.88 -11.07 -2.32
C VAL A 226 -10.83 -12.35 -1.48
N ILE A 227 -10.53 -12.25 -0.18
CA ILE A 227 -10.37 -13.38 0.74
C ILE A 227 -11.38 -13.37 1.89
N ALA A 228 -12.40 -12.50 1.85
CA ALA A 228 -13.33 -12.29 2.97
C ALA A 228 -14.04 -13.56 3.46
N GLU A 229 -14.40 -14.48 2.55
CA GLU A 229 -15.05 -15.75 2.89
C GLU A 229 -14.12 -16.74 3.63
N ASP A 230 -12.81 -16.58 3.46
CA ASP A 230 -11.80 -17.45 4.04
C ASP A 230 -11.36 -16.96 5.44
N LEU A 231 -11.42 -15.65 5.70
CA LEU A 231 -11.02 -15.02 6.97
C LEU A 231 -11.63 -15.68 8.22
N PRO A 232 -12.94 -16.03 8.29
CA PRO A 232 -13.54 -16.69 9.44
C PRO A 232 -12.89 -18.02 9.86
N ARG A 233 -12.17 -18.69 8.95
CA ARG A 233 -11.54 -20.00 9.24
C ARG A 233 -10.36 -19.88 10.20
N PHE A 234 -9.71 -18.72 10.25
CA PHE A 234 -8.51 -18.48 11.06
C PHE A 234 -8.55 -17.18 11.87
N SER A 235 -9.55 -16.32 11.66
CA SER A 235 -9.82 -15.12 12.46
C SER A 235 -11.30 -15.10 12.90
N PRO A 236 -11.64 -15.54 14.13
CA PRO A 236 -13.03 -15.58 14.59
C PRO A 236 -13.73 -14.21 14.54
N LYS A 237 -12.99 -13.13 14.81
CA LYS A 237 -13.51 -11.75 14.74
C LYS A 237 -13.92 -11.34 13.33
N ALA A 238 -13.40 -11.99 12.30
CA ALA A 238 -13.81 -11.76 10.91
C ALA A 238 -15.28 -12.11 10.68
N ALA A 239 -15.81 -13.12 11.40
CA ALA A 239 -17.22 -13.48 11.34
C ALA A 239 -18.09 -12.66 12.31
N ASP A 240 -17.62 -12.47 13.54
CA ASP A 240 -18.37 -11.76 14.57
C ASP A 240 -17.43 -11.06 15.57
N THR A 241 -17.62 -9.75 15.72
CA THR A 241 -16.92 -8.94 16.73
C THR A 241 -17.42 -9.17 18.15
N GLY A 242 -18.55 -9.88 18.31
CA GLY A 242 -19.27 -10.02 19.58
C GLY A 242 -20.11 -8.79 19.94
N THR A 243 -20.12 -7.75 19.09
CA THR A 243 -20.97 -6.57 19.29
C THR A 243 -22.31 -6.76 18.58
N PRO A 244 -23.44 -6.80 19.32
CA PRO A 244 -24.76 -7.07 18.74
C PRO A 244 -25.08 -6.15 17.56
N GLY A 245 -25.58 -6.75 16.48
CA GLY A 245 -25.99 -6.01 15.28
C GLY A 245 -24.84 -5.61 14.35
N ARG A 246 -23.56 -5.73 14.75
CA ARG A 246 -22.44 -5.21 13.95
C ARG A 246 -21.73 -6.20 13.02
N GLY A 247 -21.87 -7.51 13.25
CA GLY A 247 -21.16 -8.52 12.44
C GLY A 247 -19.66 -8.58 12.77
N GLY A 248 -18.86 -9.14 11.86
CA GLY A 248 -17.41 -9.28 11.99
C GLY A 248 -16.60 -8.17 11.33
N VAL A 249 -15.27 -8.29 11.39
CA VAL A 249 -14.32 -7.29 10.87
C VAL A 249 -13.96 -7.49 9.38
N ALA A 250 -14.34 -8.61 8.76
CA ALA A 250 -13.97 -8.91 7.37
C ALA A 250 -14.48 -7.84 6.40
N ALA A 251 -13.55 -7.12 5.76
CA ALA A 251 -13.90 -6.18 4.70
C ALA A 251 -14.41 -6.93 3.46
N VAL A 252 -15.48 -6.44 2.83
CA VAL A 252 -16.16 -7.15 1.73
C VAL A 252 -15.87 -6.56 0.35
N THR A 253 -15.36 -5.33 0.29
CA THR A 253 -15.02 -4.69 -0.99
C THR A 253 -13.75 -5.31 -1.55
N ALA A 254 -13.89 -6.09 -2.63
CA ALA A 254 -12.78 -6.81 -3.25
C ALA A 254 -12.01 -5.96 -4.26
N ALA A 255 -10.68 -5.98 -4.17
CA ALA A 255 -9.78 -5.46 -5.18
C ALA A 255 -9.78 -6.32 -6.46
N ASP A 256 -9.34 -5.75 -7.58
CA ASP A 256 -9.05 -6.52 -8.80
C ASP A 256 -7.74 -7.31 -8.66
N TRP A 257 -6.85 -6.83 -7.79
CA TRP A 257 -5.63 -7.51 -7.37
C TRP A 257 -5.29 -7.18 -5.92
N LEU A 258 -5.05 -8.20 -5.11
CA LEU A 258 -4.72 -8.05 -3.69
C LEU A 258 -3.25 -8.39 -3.44
N VAL A 259 -2.58 -7.56 -2.64
CA VAL A 259 -1.29 -7.84 -2.01
C VAL A 259 -1.53 -7.99 -0.53
N VAL A 260 -1.09 -9.12 0.04
CA VAL A 260 -1.06 -9.33 1.48
C VAL A 260 0.39 -9.34 1.93
N SER A 261 0.67 -8.64 3.03
CA SER A 261 1.98 -8.59 3.69
C SER A 261 1.76 -8.62 5.20
N ASN A 262 2.79 -8.93 5.99
CA ASN A 262 2.69 -8.86 7.46
C ASN A 262 2.48 -7.43 8.00
N ILE A 263 2.87 -6.43 7.21
CA ILE A 263 2.68 -4.98 7.42
C ILE A 263 2.35 -4.38 6.05
N SER A 264 1.35 -3.52 5.93
CA SER A 264 0.91 -2.98 4.64
C SER A 264 1.94 -2.06 3.97
N ASN A 265 2.66 -1.25 4.73
CA ASN A 265 3.82 -0.48 4.25
C ASN A 265 4.89 -1.38 3.66
N PHE A 266 5.12 -2.55 4.26
CA PHE A 266 6.09 -3.51 3.74
C PHE A 266 5.56 -4.16 2.44
N GLY A 267 4.26 -4.40 2.35
CA GLY A 267 3.56 -4.80 1.12
C GLY A 267 3.73 -3.78 0.00
N ALA A 268 3.52 -2.50 0.29
CA ALA A 268 3.78 -1.40 -0.62
C ALA A 268 5.26 -1.36 -1.07
N THR A 269 6.20 -1.55 -0.14
CA THR A 269 7.63 -1.70 -0.45
C THR A 269 7.93 -2.92 -1.32
N GLY A 270 7.22 -4.03 -1.13
CA GLY A 270 7.28 -5.21 -2.01
C GLY A 270 6.85 -4.88 -3.44
N VAL A 271 5.77 -4.13 -3.62
CA VAL A 271 5.33 -3.65 -4.94
C VAL A 271 6.34 -2.68 -5.56
N VAL A 272 6.94 -1.78 -4.77
CA VAL A 272 8.03 -0.90 -5.24
C VAL A 272 9.25 -1.73 -5.69
N ALA A 273 9.64 -2.75 -4.94
CA ALA A 273 10.72 -3.66 -5.29
C ALA A 273 10.42 -4.42 -6.59
N ALA A 274 9.19 -4.91 -6.74
CA ALA A 274 8.73 -5.59 -7.94
C ALA A 274 8.71 -4.67 -9.15
N LEU A 275 8.23 -3.44 -8.99
CA LEU A 275 8.23 -2.43 -10.05
C LEU A 275 9.66 -2.06 -10.49
N SER A 276 10.56 -1.89 -9.52
CA SER A 276 11.99 -1.64 -9.80
C SER A 276 12.62 -2.78 -10.60
N ALA A 277 12.33 -4.03 -10.23
CA ALA A 277 12.81 -5.20 -10.95
C ALA A 277 12.18 -5.35 -12.34
N LEU A 278 10.86 -5.18 -12.45
CA LEU A 278 10.12 -5.24 -13.72
C LEU A 278 10.70 -4.25 -14.73
N LEU A 279 10.95 -3.01 -14.28
CA LEU A 279 11.53 -1.96 -15.11
C LEU A 279 13.05 -2.08 -15.30
N GLU A 280 13.70 -3.03 -14.60
CA GLU A 280 15.17 -3.16 -14.53
C GLU A 280 15.84 -1.82 -14.15
N ASN A 281 15.19 -1.06 -13.26
CA ASN A 281 15.60 0.28 -12.85
C ASN A 281 15.75 0.36 -11.32
N PRO A 282 16.98 0.22 -10.78
CA PRO A 282 17.22 0.19 -9.33
C PRO A 282 17.01 1.54 -8.63
N VAL A 283 16.87 2.65 -9.37
CA VAL A 283 16.57 3.98 -8.80
C VAL A 283 15.15 4.07 -8.22
N VAL A 284 14.24 3.23 -8.75
CA VAL A 284 12.83 3.18 -8.33
C VAL A 284 12.71 2.70 -6.88
N PHE A 285 13.45 1.66 -6.50
CA PHE A 285 13.47 1.15 -5.14
C PHE A 285 14.26 2.11 -4.24
N HIS A 286 13.60 2.64 -3.21
CA HIS A 286 14.20 3.54 -2.22
C HIS A 286 15.27 2.87 -1.35
N GLU A 287 16.05 3.71 -0.68
CA GLU A 287 16.95 3.28 0.39
C GLU A 287 16.21 3.30 1.74
N PRO A 288 16.56 2.41 2.69
CA PRO A 288 15.90 2.32 4.00
C PRO A 288 15.88 3.64 4.77
N GLU A 289 16.93 4.45 4.66
CA GLU A 289 17.05 5.74 5.35
C GLU A 289 15.96 6.73 4.92
N LEU A 290 15.46 6.60 3.70
CA LEU A 290 14.37 7.44 3.21
C LEU A 290 13.05 7.07 3.88
N GLU A 291 12.81 5.77 4.11
CA GLU A 291 11.64 5.27 4.83
C GLU A 291 11.73 5.66 6.32
N THR A 292 12.88 5.49 6.97
CA THR A 292 13.11 6.01 8.35
C THR A 292 12.78 7.49 8.46
N ARG A 293 13.30 8.33 7.55
CA ARG A 293 12.99 9.76 7.54
C ARG A 293 11.50 10.05 7.31
N SER A 294 10.84 9.26 6.46
CA SER A 294 9.40 9.37 6.21
C SER A 294 8.60 9.07 7.47
N THR A 295 8.94 7.99 8.17
CA THR A 295 8.28 7.59 9.43
C THR A 295 8.51 8.60 10.53
N GLU A 296 9.73 9.11 10.70
CA GLU A 296 10.04 10.15 11.70
C GLU A 296 9.22 11.42 11.50
N LEU A 297 9.03 11.87 10.26
CA LEU A 297 8.21 13.05 9.97
C LEU A 297 6.71 12.78 10.10
N CYS A 298 6.26 11.56 9.81
CA CYS A 298 4.90 11.11 10.05
C CYS A 298 4.53 11.24 11.54
N VAL A 299 5.34 10.61 12.42
CA VAL A 299 5.07 10.61 13.86
C VAL A 299 5.24 11.98 14.49
N ALA A 300 6.21 12.78 14.02
CA ALA A 300 6.37 14.16 14.44
C ALA A 300 5.18 15.07 14.06
N SER A 301 4.30 14.60 13.17
CA SER A 301 3.14 15.32 12.66
C SER A 301 1.81 14.64 12.98
N GLY A 302 1.79 13.80 14.02
CA GLY A 302 0.57 13.22 14.59
C GLY A 302 0.33 11.74 14.28
N GLY A 303 1.17 11.10 13.47
CA GLY A 303 1.14 9.65 13.25
C GLY A 303 1.45 8.87 14.52
N VAL A 304 0.81 7.72 14.71
CA VAL A 304 1.06 6.80 15.84
C VAL A 304 1.32 5.38 15.36
N ASP A 305 2.17 4.63 16.04
CA ASP A 305 2.29 3.19 15.79
C ASP A 305 1.06 2.47 16.35
N GLY A 306 0.42 1.62 15.53
CA GLY A 306 -0.84 0.95 15.87
C GLY A 306 -0.72 -0.14 16.93
N MET A 307 0.50 -0.59 17.26
CA MET A 307 0.73 -1.58 18.31
C MET A 307 1.19 -0.94 19.62
N PHE A 308 2.12 0.00 19.55
CA PHE A 308 2.60 0.77 20.70
C PHE A 308 1.59 1.82 21.16
N MET A 309 0.63 2.18 20.31
CA MET A 309 -0.41 3.19 20.57
C MET A 309 0.17 4.54 20.98
N ALA A 310 1.29 4.92 20.34
CA ALA A 310 2.10 6.07 20.68
C ALA A 310 2.80 6.62 19.43
N PRO A 311 3.22 7.91 19.41
CA PRO A 311 3.97 8.51 18.31
C PRO A 311 5.43 8.05 18.29
N GLU A 312 5.61 6.73 18.22
CA GLU A 312 6.90 6.05 18.14
C GLU A 312 7.24 5.80 16.66
N PRO A 313 8.49 6.03 16.22
CA PRO A 313 8.91 5.70 14.87
C PRO A 313 9.01 4.18 14.71
N ALA A 314 7.86 3.58 14.38
CA ALA A 314 7.66 2.16 14.20
C ALA A 314 6.52 1.89 13.21
N HIS A 315 6.46 0.65 12.72
CA HIS A 315 5.36 0.10 11.95
C HIS A 315 4.90 -1.20 12.62
N ASP A 316 3.65 -1.24 13.08
CA ASP A 316 3.02 -2.34 13.82
C ASP A 316 3.89 -2.97 14.90
N GLY A 317 4.56 -2.11 15.68
CA GLY A 317 5.42 -2.52 16.78
C GLY A 317 6.83 -2.92 16.37
N ILE A 318 7.21 -2.77 15.09
CA ILE A 318 8.59 -2.92 14.64
C ILE A 318 9.27 -1.56 14.61
N ALA A 319 10.22 -1.34 15.52
CA ALA A 319 10.98 -0.11 15.60
C ALA A 319 11.78 0.16 14.31
N MET A 320 11.92 1.43 13.91
CA MET A 320 12.53 1.79 12.63
C MET A 320 13.95 1.27 12.40
N GLN A 321 14.74 1.03 13.45
CA GLN A 321 16.08 0.43 13.30
C GLN A 321 16.00 -1.00 12.73
N GLU A 322 15.06 -1.80 13.23
CA GLU A 322 14.81 -3.16 12.77
C GLU A 322 14.16 -3.14 11.39
N TYR A 323 13.13 -2.33 11.20
CA TYR A 323 12.42 -2.20 9.93
C TYR A 323 13.34 -1.76 8.80
N ALA A 324 14.24 -0.79 9.03
CA ALA A 324 15.26 -0.40 8.05
C ALA A 324 16.20 -1.56 7.68
N GLY A 325 16.48 -2.47 8.62
CA GLY A 325 17.20 -3.72 8.36
C GLY A 325 16.44 -4.64 7.40
N MET A 326 15.12 -4.78 7.58
CA MET A 326 14.24 -5.57 6.70
C MET A 326 14.24 -5.02 5.27
N VAL A 327 14.06 -3.71 5.09
CA VAL A 327 14.09 -3.05 3.78
C VAL A 327 15.45 -3.24 3.10
N ARG A 328 16.54 -3.10 3.85
CA ARG A 328 17.91 -3.30 3.33
C ARG A 328 18.12 -4.75 2.86
N ALA A 329 17.63 -5.71 3.62
CA ALA A 329 17.72 -7.13 3.29
C ALA A 329 16.91 -7.48 2.02
N LEU A 330 15.68 -6.95 1.90
CA LEU A 330 14.85 -7.10 0.71
C LEU A 330 15.55 -6.51 -0.52
N ARG A 331 15.98 -5.24 -0.44
CA ARG A 331 16.70 -4.54 -1.51
C ARG A 331 17.92 -5.31 -1.99
N GLY A 332 18.79 -5.72 -1.06
CA GLY A 332 19.97 -6.50 -1.40
C GLY A 332 19.61 -7.84 -2.07
N SER A 333 18.55 -8.51 -1.61
CA SER A 333 18.14 -9.82 -2.14
C SER A 333 17.56 -9.72 -3.55
N VAL A 334 16.75 -8.70 -3.82
CA VAL A 334 16.24 -8.39 -5.17
C VAL A 334 17.40 -8.07 -6.12
N MET A 335 18.33 -7.20 -5.71
CA MET A 335 19.49 -6.85 -6.54
C MET A 335 20.36 -8.07 -6.87
N ARG A 336 20.62 -8.94 -5.89
CA ARG A 336 21.32 -10.22 -6.13
C ARG A 336 20.53 -11.14 -7.04
N ALA A 337 19.21 -11.25 -6.87
CA ALA A 337 18.36 -12.09 -7.71
C ALA A 337 18.31 -11.62 -9.18
N LEU A 338 18.50 -10.31 -9.42
CA LEU A 338 18.69 -9.69 -10.74
C LEU A 338 20.12 -9.84 -11.29
N GLY A 339 21.06 -10.41 -10.52
CA GLY A 339 22.43 -10.64 -10.96
C GLY A 339 23.42 -9.52 -10.61
N HIS A 340 23.02 -8.50 -9.83
CA HIS A 340 23.91 -7.43 -9.34
C HIS A 340 24.79 -7.88 -8.16
N SER A 341 25.37 -9.07 -8.26
CA SER A 341 26.41 -9.55 -7.34
C SER A 341 27.77 -9.29 -7.99
N ILE A 342 28.72 -8.72 -7.24
CA ILE A 342 30.10 -8.49 -7.71
C ILE A 342 31.02 -9.28 -6.79
N ASN A 343 31.85 -10.15 -7.36
CA ASN A 343 32.84 -10.90 -6.58
C ASN A 343 34.11 -10.06 -6.32
N TRP A 344 35.05 -10.57 -5.52
CA TRP A 344 36.29 -9.86 -5.18
C TRP A 344 37.19 -9.56 -6.40
N GLN A 345 36.96 -10.21 -7.54
CA GLN A 345 37.66 -9.98 -8.81
C GLN A 345 36.96 -8.94 -9.70
N GLY A 346 35.80 -8.41 -9.29
CA GLY A 346 35.01 -7.46 -10.08
C GLY A 346 34.06 -8.10 -11.10
N HIS A 347 33.93 -9.43 -11.15
CA HIS A 347 32.99 -10.08 -12.05
C HIS A 347 31.55 -9.93 -11.55
N GLN A 348 30.65 -9.53 -12.44
CA GLN A 348 29.22 -9.44 -12.20
C GLN A 348 28.52 -10.78 -12.38
N GLY A 349 27.46 -11.01 -11.59
CA GLY A 349 26.63 -12.20 -11.64
C GLY A 349 26.99 -13.24 -10.58
N ASP A 350 26.16 -14.27 -10.48
CA ASP A 350 26.37 -15.41 -9.59
C ASP A 350 26.20 -16.70 -10.39
N TRP A 351 27.29 -17.46 -10.58
CA TRP A 351 27.26 -18.71 -11.36
C TRP A 351 26.29 -19.76 -10.80
N ARG A 352 25.94 -19.67 -9.50
CA ARG A 352 24.94 -20.57 -8.88
C ARG A 352 23.54 -20.35 -9.46
N GLN A 353 23.29 -19.17 -10.02
CA GLN A 353 22.02 -18.79 -10.64
C GLN A 353 21.85 -19.32 -12.07
N LEU A 354 22.92 -19.86 -12.67
CA LEU A 354 22.92 -20.44 -14.02
C LEU A 354 22.57 -21.93 -14.02
N LYS A 355 22.60 -22.57 -12.83
CA LYS A 355 22.19 -23.96 -12.63
C LYS A 355 20.67 -24.07 -12.58
#